data_AF-A0A929B2C9-F1
#
_entry.id   AF-A0A929B2C9-F1
#
_cell.length_a   1.000
_cell.length_b   1.000
_cell.length_c   1.000
_cell.angle_alpha   90.00
_cell.angle_beta   90.00
_cell.angle_gamma   90.00
#
_symmetry.space_group_name_H-M   'P 1'
#
loop_
_entity.id
_entity.type
_entity.pdbx_description
1 polymer ?
#
loop_
_entity_poly.entity_id
_entity_poly.type
_entity_poly.pdbx_seq_one_letter_code
_entity_poly.pdbx_strand_id
1 'polypeptide(L)'
;MLVWLLQVHKQIKLERLAANLPIPILDQSRRRHSQRFLSLKQLSIALIWLPIIDELIKQRITKGSTVYLAIDRTQWRDNNILLAAIIWRKRALPIYWNILNKKGSSNLDEQKSLLRPVFRLLRDYKIVRLGDREFRSVELANWLALGK
;
A
#
# COMPACT_ATOMS: atom_id res chain seq x y z
N MET A 1 17.34 -6.66 10.03
CA MET A 1 17.01 -7.83 10.88
C MET A 1 15.60 -8.37 10.64
N LEU A 2 14.51 -7.59 10.83
CA LEU A 2 13.14 -8.12 10.64
C LEU A 2 12.83 -8.55 9.19
N VAL A 3 13.23 -7.74 8.20
CA VAL A 3 13.07 -8.09 6.76
C VAL A 3 13.80 -9.39 6.44
N TRP A 4 15.00 -9.58 6.99
CA TRP A 4 15.77 -10.81 6.83
C TRP A 4 15.06 -12.02 7.47
N LEU A 5 14.53 -11.88 8.69
CA LEU A 5 13.74 -12.94 9.33
C LEU A 5 12.51 -13.32 8.51
N LEU A 6 11.82 -12.34 7.92
CA LEU A 6 10.69 -12.58 7.02
C LEU A 6 11.11 -13.35 5.76
N GLN A 7 12.28 -13.04 5.18
CA GLN A 7 12.80 -13.73 4.00
C GLN A 7 13.26 -15.16 4.29
N VAL A 8 13.91 -15.39 5.43
CA VAL A 8 14.44 -16.70 5.83
C VAL A 8 13.32 -17.62 6.30
N HIS A 9 12.48 -17.18 7.23
CA HIS A 9 11.45 -18.03 7.84
C HIS A 9 10.15 -18.06 7.04
N LYS A 10 9.94 -17.13 6.10
CA LYS A 10 8.76 -17.05 5.22
C LYS A 10 7.44 -17.13 5.99
N GLN A 11 7.41 -16.60 7.21
CA GLN A 11 6.26 -16.70 8.09
C GLN A 11 5.99 -15.38 8.80
N ILE A 12 4.73 -14.97 8.79
CA ILE A 12 4.26 -13.68 9.34
C ILE A 12 3.72 -13.79 10.78
N LYS A 13 3.81 -14.96 11.42
CA LYS A 13 3.38 -15.13 12.81
C LYS A 13 4.37 -14.42 13.72
N LEU A 14 3.89 -13.42 14.46
CA LEU A 14 4.70 -12.61 15.36
C LEU A 14 5.48 -13.47 16.36
N GLU A 15 4.87 -14.52 16.90
CA GLU A 15 5.49 -15.41 17.88
C GLU A 15 6.69 -16.15 17.29
N ARG A 16 6.57 -16.61 16.04
CA ARG A 16 7.67 -17.30 15.34
C ARG A 16 8.77 -16.33 14.95
N LEU A 17 8.42 -15.13 14.48
CA LEU A 17 9.43 -14.11 14.18
C LEU A 17 10.19 -13.69 15.44
N ALA A 18 9.46 -13.49 16.54
CA ALA A 18 10.06 -13.10 17.82
C ALA A 18 10.95 -14.19 18.43
N ALA A 19 10.57 -15.47 18.31
CA ALA A 19 11.36 -16.60 18.79
C ALA A 19 12.69 -16.77 18.04
N ASN A 20 12.75 -16.31 16.78
CA ASN A 20 13.95 -16.37 15.94
C ASN A 20 14.75 -15.06 15.94
N LEU A 21 14.37 -14.06 16.75
CA LEU A 21 15.17 -12.83 16.88
C LEU A 21 16.50 -13.17 17.56
N PRO A 22 17.66 -12.85 16.93
CA PRO A 22 18.99 -13.13 17.48
C PRO A 22 19.37 -12.08 18.53
N ILE A 23 18.53 -11.92 19.55
CA ILE A 23 18.72 -11.00 20.66
C ILE A 23 18.71 -11.85 21.94
N PRO A 24 19.75 -11.78 22.80
CA PRO A 24 19.86 -12.62 23.99
C PRO A 24 18.99 -12.08 25.13
N ILE A 25 17.67 -12.07 24.94
CA ILE A 25 16.67 -11.66 25.93
C ILE A 25 15.56 -12.72 26.02
N LEU A 26 14.79 -12.69 27.10
CA LEU A 26 13.65 -13.59 27.32
C LEU A 26 12.66 -13.55 26.15
N ASP A 27 12.05 -14.70 25.83
CA ASP A 27 11.09 -14.85 24.73
C ASP A 27 9.93 -13.85 24.79
N GLN A 28 9.37 -13.64 25.98
CA GLN A 28 8.31 -12.66 26.18
C GLN A 28 8.80 -11.22 25.89
N SER A 29 10.04 -10.92 26.23
CA SER A 29 10.68 -9.63 25.93
C SER A 29 10.89 -9.46 24.42
N ARG A 30 11.31 -10.51 23.69
CA ARG A 30 11.43 -10.49 22.22
C ARG A 30 10.09 -10.22 21.54
N ARG A 31 9.01 -10.83 22.04
CA ARG A 31 7.63 -10.60 21.56
C ARG A 31 7.21 -9.15 21.78
N ARG A 32 7.32 -8.64 23.01
CA ARG A 32 6.98 -7.24 23.35
C ARG A 32 7.80 -6.23 22.55
N HIS A 33 9.09 -6.51 22.36
CA HIS A 33 9.98 -5.67 21.56
C HIS A 33 9.50 -5.60 20.10
N SER A 34 9.17 -6.75 19.50
CA SER A 34 8.64 -6.82 18.13
C SER A 34 7.30 -6.09 17.98
N GLN A 35 6.40 -6.23 18.95
CA GLN A 35 5.11 -5.51 18.97
C GLN A 35 5.33 -4.00 19.02
N ARG A 36 6.15 -3.52 19.97
CA ARG A 36 6.46 -2.09 20.10
C ARG A 36 7.08 -1.53 18.82
N PHE A 37 8.02 -2.27 18.23
CA PHE A 37 8.62 -1.90 16.95
C PHE A 37 7.56 -1.78 15.87
N LEU A 38 6.74 -2.80 15.65
CA LEU A 38 5.68 -2.82 14.63
C LEU A 38 4.58 -1.76 14.85
N SER A 39 4.40 -1.27 16.08
CA SER A 39 3.46 -0.21 16.42
C SER A 39 4.03 1.21 16.34
N LEU A 40 5.31 1.37 15.96
CA LEU A 40 5.91 2.70 15.80
C LEU A 40 5.21 3.48 14.68
N LYS A 41 4.88 4.74 14.93
CA LYS A 41 4.27 5.65 13.94
C LYS A 41 5.16 5.88 12.71
N GLN A 42 6.47 5.72 12.90
CA GLN A 42 7.49 5.80 11.86
C GLN A 42 7.38 4.63 10.86
N LEU A 43 6.85 3.47 11.27
CA LEU A 43 6.56 2.35 10.38
C LEU A 43 5.24 2.55 9.62
N SER A 44 5.06 3.74 9.05
CA SER A 44 3.90 4.01 8.19
C SER A 44 4.19 3.60 6.76
N ILE A 45 3.14 3.20 6.04
CA ILE A 45 3.19 2.86 4.61
C ILE A 45 3.79 4.03 3.81
N ALA A 46 3.39 5.26 4.15
CA ALA A 46 3.86 6.44 3.45
C ALA A 46 5.38 6.67 3.61
N LEU A 47 5.96 6.34 4.76
CA LEU A 47 7.39 6.56 5.03
C LEU A 47 8.28 5.43 4.52
N ILE A 48 7.77 4.19 4.51
CA ILE A 48 8.57 3.02 4.14
C ILE A 48 8.27 2.56 2.72
N TRP A 49 7.00 2.31 2.42
CA TRP A 49 6.61 1.67 1.17
C TRP A 49 6.68 2.63 -0.02
N LEU A 50 6.21 3.88 0.13
CA LEU A 50 6.18 4.82 -0.99
C LEU A 50 7.58 5.14 -1.57
N PRO A 51 8.64 5.37 -0.77
CA PRO A 51 9.98 5.56 -1.35
C PRO A 51 10.50 4.32 -2.09
N ILE A 52 10.23 3.12 -1.55
CA ILE A 52 10.64 1.86 -2.19
C ILE A 52 9.94 1.69 -3.53
N ILE A 53 8.63 1.93 -3.58
CA ILE A 53 7.85 1.75 -4.81
C ILE A 53 8.16 2.82 -5.85
N ASP A 54 8.40 4.07 -5.43
CA ASP A 54 8.83 5.15 -6.30
C ASP A 54 10.15 4.82 -7.00
N GLU A 55 11.14 4.33 -6.24
CA GLU A 55 12.43 3.92 -6.79
C GLU A 55 12.30 2.72 -7.73
N LEU A 56 11.50 1.70 -7.37
CA LEU A 56 11.23 0.55 -8.23
C LEU A 56 10.57 0.97 -9.55
N ILE A 57 9.61 1.89 -9.51
CA ILE A 57 8.92 2.39 -10.69
C ILE A 57 9.91 3.14 -11.59
N LYS A 58 10.71 4.06 -11.04
CA LYS A 58 11.73 4.81 -11.77
C LYS A 58 12.77 3.92 -12.45
N GLN A 59 13.16 2.81 -11.81
CA GLN A 59 14.13 1.87 -12.36
C GLN A 59 13.57 0.94 -13.43
N ARG A 60 12.25 0.69 -13.44
CA ARG A 60 11.62 -0.36 -14.25
C ARG A 60 10.67 0.18 -15.33
N ILE A 61 10.24 1.42 -15.21
CA ILE A 61 9.25 2.05 -16.09
C ILE A 61 9.84 3.36 -16.61
N THR A 62 9.89 3.50 -17.93
CA THR A 62 10.42 4.70 -18.58
C THR A 62 9.54 5.90 -18.25
N LYS A 63 10.15 7.02 -17.87
CA LYS A 63 9.44 8.29 -17.65
C LYS A 63 8.64 8.71 -18.89
N GLY A 64 7.48 9.31 -18.68
CA GLY A 64 6.57 9.72 -19.75
C GLY A 64 5.78 8.59 -20.42
N SER A 65 6.08 7.33 -20.09
CA SER A 65 5.30 6.18 -20.57
C SER A 65 3.91 6.12 -19.93
N THR A 66 3.03 5.35 -20.55
CA THR A 66 1.68 5.12 -20.04
C THR A 66 1.70 4.02 -18.98
N VAL A 67 1.15 4.33 -17.80
CA VAL A 67 0.95 3.40 -16.69
C VAL A 67 -0.54 3.20 -16.45
N TYR A 68 -0.93 1.96 -16.17
CA TYR A 68 -2.31 1.62 -15.85
C TYR A 68 -2.45 1.54 -14.33
N LEU A 69 -3.24 2.44 -13.75
CA LEU A 69 -3.56 2.47 -12.34
C LEU A 69 -4.89 1.79 -12.10
N ALA A 70 -4.88 0.63 -11.46
CA ALA A 70 -6.08 -0.04 -10.98
C ALA A 70 -6.42 0.41 -9.55
N ILE A 71 -7.69 0.69 -9.33
CA ILE A 71 -8.24 0.96 -8.00
C ILE A 71 -9.25 -0.15 -7.71
N ASP A 72 -9.11 -0.78 -6.56
CA ASP A 72 -9.98 -1.85 -6.13
C ASP A 72 -10.26 -1.77 -4.63
N ARG A 73 -11.38 -2.35 -4.22
CA ARG A 73 -11.77 -2.46 -2.81
C ARG A 73 -11.96 -3.93 -2.46
N THR A 74 -11.27 -4.39 -1.43
CA THR A 74 -11.37 -5.76 -0.94
C THR A 74 -11.79 -5.76 0.53
N GLN A 75 -12.82 -6.55 0.85
CA GLN A 75 -13.13 -6.88 2.25
C GLN A 75 -12.26 -8.06 2.68
N TRP A 76 -11.37 -7.84 3.64
CA TRP A 76 -10.51 -8.88 4.20
C TRP A 76 -10.78 -9.05 5.69
N ARG A 77 -11.57 -10.08 6.03
CA ARG A 77 -12.12 -10.29 7.37
C ARG A 77 -12.86 -9.03 7.83
N ASP A 78 -12.41 -8.42 8.92
CA ASP A 78 -12.99 -7.20 9.47
C ASP A 78 -12.42 -5.92 8.83
N ASN A 79 -11.39 -6.03 7.99
CA ASN A 79 -10.75 -4.88 7.37
C ASN A 79 -11.35 -4.61 6.00
N ASN A 80 -11.81 -3.38 5.78
CA ASN A 80 -12.21 -2.91 4.47
C ASN A 80 -11.03 -2.17 3.84
N ILE A 81 -10.41 -2.75 2.81
CA ILE A 81 -9.17 -2.24 2.24
C ILE A 81 -9.47 -1.60 0.88
N LEU A 82 -9.15 -0.32 0.76
CA LEU A 82 -9.17 0.40 -0.50
C LEU A 82 -7.74 0.50 -1.03
N LEU A 83 -7.48 -0.04 -2.21
CA LEU A 83 -6.15 -0.25 -2.77
C LEU A 83 -6.00 0.45 -4.12
N ALA A 84 -4.85 1.08 -4.32
CA ALA A 84 -4.40 1.60 -5.61
C ALA A 84 -3.10 0.88 -6.01
N ALA A 85 -3.08 0.30 -7.21
CA ALA A 85 -1.98 -0.50 -7.72
C ALA A 85 -1.69 -0.19 -9.20
N ILE A 86 -0.41 -0.14 -9.60
CA ILE A 86 -0.09 -0.14 -11.03
C ILE A 86 -0.18 -1.54 -11.60
N ILE A 87 -0.67 -1.67 -12.83
CA ILE A 87 -0.59 -2.92 -13.59
C ILE A 87 0.73 -2.91 -14.37
N TRP A 88 1.63 -3.79 -13.98
CA TRP A 88 2.95 -3.94 -14.60
C TRP A 88 3.25 -5.40 -14.86
N ARG A 89 3.62 -5.75 -16.10
CA ARG A 89 3.93 -7.13 -16.52
C ARG A 89 2.87 -8.17 -16.09
N LYS A 90 1.60 -7.87 -16.36
CA LYS A 90 0.44 -8.71 -15.99
C LYS A 90 0.27 -8.94 -14.48
N ARG A 91 0.82 -8.07 -13.64
CA ARG A 91 0.70 -8.12 -12.17
C ARG A 91 0.23 -6.78 -11.63
N ALA A 92 -0.64 -6.80 -10.63
CA ALA A 92 -0.97 -5.63 -9.85
C ALA A 92 0.13 -5.41 -8.79
N LEU A 93 0.80 -4.26 -8.85
CA LEU A 93 1.80 -3.85 -7.89
C LEU A 93 1.21 -2.74 -7.00
N PRO A 94 0.93 -3.02 -5.71
CA PRO A 94 0.38 -2.06 -4.77
C PRO A 94 1.22 -0.79 -4.66
N ILE A 95 0.62 0.38 -4.79
CA ILE A 95 1.30 1.66 -4.55
C ILE A 95 0.90 2.18 -3.18
N TYR A 96 -0.40 2.21 -2.90
CA TYR A 96 -0.93 2.76 -1.66
C TYR A 96 -2.27 2.14 -1.32
N TRP A 97 -2.60 2.08 -0.03
CA TRP A 97 -3.88 1.56 0.44
C TRP A 97 -4.31 2.24 1.74
N ASN A 98 -5.62 2.31 1.93
CA ASN A 98 -6.26 2.77 3.15
C ASN A 98 -7.09 1.63 3.74
N ILE A 99 -7.04 1.49 5.06
CA ILE A 99 -7.97 0.63 5.81
C ILE A 99 -9.12 1.53 6.25
N LEU A 100 -10.32 1.25 5.75
CA LEU A 100 -11.52 2.03 6.04
C LEU A 100 -12.17 1.53 7.33
N ASN A 101 -12.50 2.44 8.24
CA ASN A 101 -13.15 2.13 9.52
C ASN A 101 -14.67 1.90 9.40
N LYS A 102 -15.13 1.41 8.24
CA LYS A 102 -16.54 1.16 7.94
C LYS A 102 -16.70 -0.05 7.03
N LYS A 103 -17.84 -0.72 7.13
CA LYS A 103 -18.26 -1.75 6.16
C LYS A 103 -18.90 -1.07 4.94
N GLY A 104 -18.79 -1.72 3.78
CA GLY A 104 -19.42 -1.23 2.54
C GLY A 104 -18.50 -0.40 1.65
N SER A 105 -19.07 0.53 0.90
CA SER A 105 -18.40 1.25 -0.19
C SER A 105 -17.53 2.41 0.30
N SER A 106 -16.52 2.74 -0.50
CA SER A 106 -15.73 3.96 -0.33
C SER A 106 -16.53 5.22 -0.69
N ASN A 107 -16.23 6.35 -0.06
CA ASN A 107 -16.75 7.67 -0.45
C ASN A 107 -15.70 8.46 -1.24
N LEU A 108 -16.11 9.60 -1.80
CA LEU A 108 -15.25 10.43 -2.63
C LEU A 108 -13.99 10.92 -1.89
N ASP A 109 -14.12 11.28 -0.61
CA ASP A 109 -12.98 11.79 0.18
C ASP A 109 -11.96 10.70 0.49
N GLU A 110 -12.41 9.48 0.77
CA GLU A 110 -11.55 8.30 0.95
C GLU A 110 -10.81 7.95 -0.35
N GLN A 111 -11.50 8.03 -1.49
CA GLN A 111 -10.91 7.83 -2.81
C GLN A 111 -9.88 8.91 -3.14
N LYS A 112 -10.19 10.19 -2.88
CA LYS A 112 -9.24 11.30 -3.03
C LYS A 112 -8.02 11.12 -2.12
N SER A 113 -8.24 10.74 -0.87
CA SER A 113 -7.17 10.48 0.11
C SER A 113 -6.22 9.38 -0.34
N LEU A 114 -6.76 8.29 -0.91
CA LEU A 114 -5.97 7.22 -1.52
C LEU A 114 -5.17 7.71 -2.73
N LEU A 115 -5.80 8.47 -3.62
CA LEU A 115 -5.22 8.80 -4.94
C LEU A 115 -4.23 9.96 -4.91
N ARG A 116 -4.36 10.92 -3.99
CA ARG A 116 -3.41 12.04 -3.84
C ARG A 116 -1.94 11.60 -3.76
N PRO A 117 -1.53 10.69 -2.84
CA PRO A 117 -0.14 10.24 -2.78
C PRO A 117 0.28 9.48 -4.03
N VAL A 118 -0.64 8.72 -4.65
CA VAL A 118 -0.37 7.95 -5.87
C VAL A 118 -0.10 8.86 -7.07
N PHE A 119 -0.92 9.88 -7.28
CA PHE A 119 -0.73 10.85 -8.38
C PHE A 119 0.53 11.66 -8.20
N ARG A 120 0.88 12.03 -6.95
CA ARG A 120 2.15 12.70 -6.67
C ARG A 120 3.35 11.83 -7.04
N LEU A 121 3.29 10.52 -6.74
CA LEU A 121 4.33 9.56 -7.09
C LEU A 121 4.42 9.35 -8.61
N LEU A 122 3.27 9.26 -9.29
CA LEU A 122 3.18 8.99 -10.73
C LEU A 122 3.16 10.25 -11.62
N ARG A 123 3.53 11.41 -11.09
CA ARG A 123 3.43 12.71 -11.80
C ARG A 123 4.20 12.78 -13.13
N ASP A 124 5.27 11.99 -13.25
CA ASP A 124 6.13 11.93 -14.44
C ASP A 124 5.61 10.94 -15.50
N TYR A 125 4.42 10.37 -15.32
CA TYR A 125 3.86 9.31 -16.17
C TYR A 125 2.45 9.65 -16.65
N LYS A 126 2.07 9.09 -17.81
CA LYS A 126 0.69 9.19 -18.31
C LYS A 126 -0.15 8.12 -17.63
N ILE A 127 -1.18 8.51 -16.88
CA ILE A 127 -1.97 7.57 -16.07
C ILE A 127 -3.27 7.20 -16.79
N VAL A 128 -3.44 5.92 -17.12
CA VAL A 128 -4.74 5.33 -17.48
C VAL A 128 -5.35 4.74 -16.22
N ARG A 129 -6.58 5.13 -15.90
CA ARG A 129 -7.24 4.77 -14.64
C ARG A 129 -8.24 3.65 -14.90
N LEU A 130 -8.14 2.59 -14.14
CA LEU A 130 -8.99 1.41 -14.19
C LEU A 130 -9.70 1.28 -12.83
N GLY A 131 -11.02 1.14 -12.85
CA GLY A 131 -11.81 0.95 -11.64
C GLY A 131 -13.12 0.26 -11.97
N ASP A 132 -13.65 -0.49 -11.00
CA ASP A 132 -14.95 -1.13 -11.12
C ASP A 132 -16.10 -0.11 -10.95
N ARG A 133 -17.34 -0.57 -11.12
CA ARG A 133 -18.60 0.17 -11.03
C ARG A 133 -18.77 0.99 -9.75
N GLU A 134 -18.06 0.67 -8.68
CA GLU A 134 -18.02 1.43 -7.42
C GLU A 134 -17.39 2.83 -7.60
N PHE A 135 -16.59 3.04 -8.64
CA PHE A 135 -15.88 4.31 -8.93
C PHE A 135 -16.56 5.16 -10.02
N ARG A 136 -17.88 4.98 -10.23
CA ARG A 136 -18.64 5.67 -11.30
C ARG A 136 -19.22 7.04 -10.93
N SER A 137 -18.89 7.61 -9.76
CA SER A 137 -19.48 8.89 -9.39
C SER A 137 -19.02 10.01 -10.34
N VAL A 138 -19.97 10.82 -10.80
CA VAL A 138 -19.69 11.99 -11.67
C VAL A 138 -18.72 12.94 -10.97
N GLU A 139 -18.83 13.07 -9.65
CA GLU A 139 -17.94 13.89 -8.83
C GLU A 139 -16.49 13.38 -8.86
N LEU A 140 -16.27 12.05 -8.81
CA LEU A 140 -14.93 11.48 -8.95
C LEU A 140 -14.41 11.75 -10.36
N ALA A 141 -15.21 11.50 -11.40
CA ALA A 141 -14.82 11.76 -12.78
C ALA A 141 -14.43 13.24 -13.01
N ASN A 142 -15.21 14.17 -12.47
CA ASN A 142 -14.92 15.61 -12.53
C ASN A 142 -13.62 15.96 -11.79
N TRP A 143 -13.43 15.44 -10.57
CA TRP A 143 -12.19 15.66 -9.82
C TRP A 143 -10.96 15.10 -10.56
N LEU A 144 -11.13 13.92 -11.16
CA LEU A 144 -10.12 13.25 -11.96
C LEU A 144 -9.78 14.02 -13.25
N ALA A 145 -10.73 14.73 -13.85
CA ALA A 145 -10.55 15.56 -15.04
C ALA A 145 -9.87 16.91 -14.75
N LEU A 146 -10.15 17.50 -13.57
CA LEU A 146 -9.61 18.79 -13.15
C LEU A 146 -8.14 18.72 -12.68
N GLY A 147 -7.68 17.57 -12.20
CA GLY A 147 -6.33 17.38 -11.66
C GLY A 147 -5.24 17.11 -12.70
N LYS A 148 -5.21 17.88 -13.80
CA LYS A 148 -4.05 17.94 -14.71
C LYS A 148 -2.90 18.71 -14.06
#